data_AF-A0A0B1TGU3-F1
#
_entry.id   AF-A0A0B1TGU3-F1
#
_cell.length_a   1.000
_cell.length_b   1.000
_cell.length_c   1.000
_cell.angle_alpha   90.00
_cell.angle_beta   90.00
_cell.angle_gamma   90.00
#
_symmetry.space_group_name_H-M   'P 1'
#
loop_
_entity.id
_entity.type
_entity.pdbx_description
1 polymer ?
#
loop_
_entity_poly.entity_id
_entity_poly.type
_entity_poly.pdbx_seq_one_letter_code
_entity_poly.pdbx_strand_id
1 'polypeptide(L)'
;MKNIRYYIQGCVSATFTIVTVATFNCAYGYTRTRLQKSIATVLYWEIVHMSSGIVLIIFNKSICSKFTLKSLLLFTRTPTA
;
A
#
# COMPACT_ATOMS: atom_id res chain seq x y z
N MET A 1 -25.92 -1.54 4.67
CA MET A 1 -24.87 -0.52 4.47
C MET A 1 -23.42 -1.04 4.49
N LYS A 2 -23.06 -2.16 5.14
CA LYS A 2 -21.67 -2.70 5.12
C LYS A 2 -21.17 -3.07 3.72
N ASN A 3 -22.02 -3.65 2.87
CA ASN A 3 -21.65 -4.10 1.51
C ASN A 3 -21.17 -2.95 0.60
N ILE A 4 -21.76 -1.75 0.74
CA ILE A 4 -21.34 -0.55 -0.01
C ILE A 4 -19.91 -0.12 0.35
N ARG A 5 -19.50 -0.28 1.62
CA ARG A 5 -18.14 0.08 2.05
C ARG A 5 -17.09 -0.86 1.48
N TYR A 6 -17.39 -2.16 1.40
CA TYR A 6 -16.51 -3.13 0.73
C TYR A 6 -16.41 -2.87 -0.77
N TYR A 7 -17.51 -2.47 -1.41
CA TYR A 7 -17.52 -2.09 -2.82
C TYR A 7 -16.64 -0.85 -3.07
N ILE A 8 -16.79 0.20 -2.26
CA ILE A 8 -15.95 1.41 -2.35
C ILE A 8 -14.47 1.07 -2.10
N GLN A 9 -14.18 0.23 -1.10
CA GLN A 9 -12.82 -0.22 -0.81
C GLN A 9 -12.20 -0.97 -1.99
N GLY A 10 -12.96 -1.87 -2.62
CA GLY A 10 -12.53 -2.57 -3.83
C GLY A 10 -12.27 -1.63 -5.01
N CYS A 11 -13.18 -0.67 -5.25
CA CYS A 11 -13.00 0.35 -6.29
C CYS A 11 -11.75 1.21 -6.07
N VAL A 12 -11.53 1.69 -4.84
CA VAL A 12 -10.35 2.51 -4.51
C VAL A 12 -9.06 1.71 -4.70
N SER A 13 -9.04 0.46 -4.26
CA SER A 13 -7.90 -0.44 -4.47
C SER A 13 -7.61 -0.65 -5.95
N ALA A 14 -8.65 -0.91 -6.75
CA ALA A 14 -8.51 -1.13 -8.19
C ALA A 14 -7.99 0.12 -8.92
N THR A 15 -8.54 1.30 -8.63
CA THR A 15 -8.07 2.57 -9.22
C THR A 15 -6.62 2.84 -8.86
N PHE A 16 -6.23 2.61 -7.60
CA PHE A 16 -4.84 2.76 -7.17
C PHE A 16 -3.91 1.84 -7.97
N THR A 17 -4.26 0.55 -8.10
CA THR A 17 -3.49 -0.39 -8.91
C THR A 17 -3.36 0.08 -10.36
N ILE A 18 -4.45 0.49 -11.01
CA ILE A 18 -4.43 0.95 -12.41
C ILE A 18 -3.51 2.16 -12.59
N VAL A 19 -3.58 3.16 -11.70
CA VAL A 19 -2.71 4.34 -11.76
C VAL A 19 -1.25 3.96 -11.56
N THR A 20 -0.96 3.06 -10.62
CA THR A 20 0.40 2.59 -10.38
C THR A 20 0.95 1.79 -11.57
N VAL A 21 0.15 0.92 -12.20
CA VAL A 21 0.52 0.18 -13.42
C VAL A 21 0.85 1.15 -14.56
N ALA A 22 -0.02 2.14 -14.78
CA ALA A 22 0.15 3.12 -15.85
C ALA A 22 1.44 3.94 -15.65
N THR A 23 1.67 4.41 -14.42
CA THR A 23 2.90 5.13 -14.05
C THR A 23 4.14 4.26 -14.24
N PHE A 24 4.06 2.98 -13.85
CA PHE A 24 5.17 2.04 -14.01
C PHE A 24 5.49 1.78 -15.48
N ASN A 25 4.48 1.56 -16.33
CA ASN A 25 4.70 1.38 -17.77
C ASN A 25 5.31 2.62 -18.44
N CYS A 26 4.86 3.83 -18.06
CA CYS A 26 5.48 5.07 -18.52
C CYS A 26 6.96 5.17 -18.08
N ALA A 27 7.26 4.84 -16.82
CA ALA A 27 8.63 4.86 -16.30
C ALA A 27 9.52 3.75 -16.89
N TYR A 28 8.94 2.60 -17.25
CA TYR A 28 9.65 1.47 -17.85
C TYR A 28 10.28 1.85 -19.20
N GLY A 29 9.63 2.73 -19.97
CA GLY A 29 10.19 3.31 -21.20
C GLY A 29 11.44 4.16 -20.98
N TYR A 30 11.57 4.76 -19.80
CA TYR A 30 12.73 5.58 -19.40
C TYR A 30 13.89 4.75 -18.82
N THR A 31 13.63 3.54 -18.32
CA THR A 31 14.68 2.68 -17.77
C THR A 31 15.54 2.07 -18.88
N ARG A 32 16.83 2.39 -18.86
CA ARG A 32 17.77 2.03 -19.94
C ARG A 32 18.48 0.70 -19.72
N THR A 33 18.57 0.23 -18.47
CA THR A 33 19.32 -1.00 -18.10
C THR A 33 18.39 -2.13 -17.64
N ARG A 34 18.77 -3.39 -17.93
CA ARG A 34 18.01 -4.59 -17.54
C ARG A 34 17.89 -4.74 -16.02
N LEU A 35 18.92 -4.31 -15.27
CA LEU A 35 18.92 -4.35 -13.81
C LEU A 35 17.92 -3.36 -13.22
N GLN A 36 17.87 -2.12 -13.72
CA GLN A 36 16.88 -1.13 -13.30
C GLN A 36 15.45 -1.61 -13.57
N LYS A 37 15.21 -2.24 -14.73
CA LYS A 37 13.91 -2.85 -15.05
C LYS A 37 13.50 -3.93 -14.06
N SER A 38 14.44 -4.81 -13.70
CA SER A 38 14.18 -5.88 -12.72
C SER A 38 13.87 -5.31 -11.34
N ILE A 39 14.72 -4.42 -10.82
CA ILE A 39 14.54 -3.79 -9.51
C ILE A 39 13.24 -3.00 -9.46
N ALA A 40 12.94 -2.22 -10.51
CA ALA A 40 11.71 -1.44 -10.58
C ALA A 40 10.48 -2.36 -10.61
N THR A 41 10.52 -3.50 -11.30
CA THR A 41 9.42 -4.47 -11.35
C THR A 41 9.16 -5.12 -9.99
N VAL A 42 10.22 -5.47 -9.26
CA VAL A 42 10.10 -6.04 -7.90
C VAL A 42 9.52 -5.00 -6.94
N LEU A 43 10.08 -3.78 -6.92
CA LEU A 43 9.57 -2.69 -6.08
C LEU A 43 8.12 -2.34 -6.41
N TYR A 44 7.76 -2.36 -7.70
CA TYR A 44 6.39 -2.15 -8.15
C TYR A 44 5.43 -3.20 -7.57
N TRP A 45 5.77 -4.49 -7.67
CA TRP A 45 4.96 -5.56 -7.11
C TRP A 45 4.83 -5.46 -5.59
N GLU A 46 5.90 -5.08 -4.90
CA GLU A 46 5.85 -4.83 -3.46
C GLU A 46 4.93 -3.66 -3.09
N ILE A 47 5.02 -2.53 -3.82
CA ILE A 47 4.15 -1.36 -3.57
C ILE A 47 2.68 -1.72 -3.80
N VAL A 48 2.37 -2.47 -4.86
CA VAL A 48 1.00 -2.92 -5.14
C VAL A 48 0.47 -3.81 -4.02
N HIS A 49 1.25 -4.79 -3.55
CA HIS A 49 0.85 -5.64 -2.43
C HIS A 49 0.70 -4.87 -1.11
N MET A 50 1.63 -3.96 -0.81
CA MET A 50 1.56 -3.09 0.38
C MET A 50 0.34 -2.17 0.33
N SER A 51 -0.02 -1.64 -0.84
CA SER A 51 -1.16 -0.73 -1.02
C SER A 51 -2.49 -1.39 -0.67
N SER A 52 -2.66 -2.67 -0.99
CA SER A 52 -3.86 -3.43 -0.60
C SER A 52 -3.99 -3.54 0.92
N GLY A 53 -2.87 -3.73 1.63
CA GLY A 53 -2.83 -3.71 3.09
C GLY A 53 -3.15 -2.33 3.68
N ILE A 54 -2.62 -1.27 3.09
CA ILE A 54 -2.88 0.11 3.51
C ILE A 54 -4.37 0.47 3.35
N VAL A 55 -4.96 0.14 2.20
CA VAL A 55 -6.39 0.36 1.95
C VAL A 55 -7.24 -0.41 2.96
N LEU A 56 -6.88 -1.64 3.31
CA LEU A 56 -7.58 -2.42 4.34
C LEU A 56 -7.49 -1.76 5.73
N ILE A 57 -6.33 -1.24 6.11
CA ILE A 57 -6.13 -0.55 7.39
C ILE A 57 -6.96 0.73 7.44
N ILE A 58 -6.95 1.54 6.38
CA ILE A 58 -7.68 2.82 6.32
C ILE A 58 -9.20 2.60 6.40
N PHE A 59 -9.73 1.64 5.65
CA PHE A 59 -11.18 1.40 5.59
C PHE A 59 -11.73 0.61 6.77
N ASN A 60 -10.88 -0.14 7.50
CA ASN A 60 -11.27 -0.86 8.69
C ASN A 60 -10.91 -0.09 9.97
N LYS A 61 -11.90 0.66 10.50
CA LYS A 61 -11.75 1.47 11.72
C LYS A 61 -11.22 0.68 12.93
N SER A 62 -11.56 -0.61 13.05
CA SER A 62 -11.06 -1.47 14.14
C SER A 62 -9.58 -1.81 13.95
N ILE A 63 -9.16 -2.14 12.73
CA ILE A 63 -7.75 -2.43 12.41
C ILE A 63 -6.92 -1.15 12.53
N CYS A 64 -7.41 -0.02 12.03
CA CYS A 64 -6.77 1.29 12.17
C CYS A 64 -6.51 1.63 13.64
N SER A 65 -7.54 1.53 14.49
CA SER A 65 -7.40 1.81 15.93
C SER A 65 -6.39 0.89 16.61
N LYS A 66 -6.40 -0.41 16.29
CA LYS A 66 -5.41 -1.37 16.80
C LYS A 66 -3.99 -1.09 16.29
N PHE A 67 -3.85 -0.63 15.05
CA PHE A 67 -2.57 -0.28 14.45
C PHE A 67 -1.99 0.98 15.12
N THR A 68 -2.78 2.02 15.30
CA THR A 68 -2.39 3.24 16.03
C THR A 68 -2.00 2.91 17.48
N LEU A 69 -2.80 2.08 18.16
CA LEU A 69 -2.50 1.64 19.53
C LEU A 69 -1.20 0.83 19.60
N LYS A 70 -0.97 -0.10 18.66
CA LYS A 70 0.26 -0.89 18.60
C LYS A 70 1.48 -0.01 18.30
N SER A 71 1.34 0.97 17.41
CA SER A 71 2.39 1.95 17.11
C SER A 71 2.71 2.82 18.33
N LEU A 72 1.68 3.27 19.07
CA LEU A 72 1.83 4.03 20.30
C LEU A 72 2.53 3.20 21.40
N LEU A 73 2.15 1.94 21.55
CA LEU A 73 2.75 1.00 22.51
C LEU A 73 4.21 0.66 22.15
N LEU A 74 4.54 0.53 20.86
CA LEU A 74 5.92 0.38 20.39
C LEU A 74 6.76 1.61 20.73
N PHE A 75 6.19 2.80 20.57
CA PHE A 75 6.88 4.07 20.86
C PHE A 75 7.05 4.34 22.36
N THR A 76 6.08 3.93 23.19
CA THR A 76 6.16 4.02 24.66
C THR A 76 6.98 2.91 25.30
N ARG A 77 7.36 1.85 24.57
CA ARG A 77 8.29 0.81 25.04
C ARG A 77 9.76 1.17 24.83
N THR A 78 10.05 2.28 24.15
CA THR A 78 11.41 2.82 23.95
C THR A 78 11.71 4.10 24.75
N PRO A 79 11.41 4.17 26.06
CA PRO A 79 12.21 5.01 26.95
C PRO A 79 12.61 4.24 28.20
N THR A 80 13.61 3.37 28.08
CA THR A 80 14.46 2.98 29.22
C THR A 80 15.90 2.86 28.72
N ALA A 81 16.57 4.01 28.66
CA ALA A 81 18.02 4.11 28.73
C ALA A 81 18.34 5.00 29.92
#